data_AF-A0A1I7SHX2-F1
#
_entry.id   AF-A0A1I7SHX2-F1
#
_cell.length_a   1.000
_cell.length_b   1.000
_cell.length_c   1.000
_cell.angle_alpha   90.00
_cell.angle_beta   90.00
_cell.angle_gamma   90.00
#
_symmetry.space_group_name_H-M   'P 1'
#
loop_
_entity.id
_entity.type
_entity.pdbx_description
1 polymer ?
#
loop_
_entity_poly.entity_id
_entity_poly.type
_entity_poly.pdbx_seq_one_letter_code
_entity_poly.pdbx_strand_id
1 'polypeptide(L)'
;MIQRFLLWLLCIYFFIYQLSAAECNSSQMCPLGWSVLRRPDGSAHTCDPTNPTRSKCPNGHTCVAAKCGIKFCCINDKMARKIAERKEQEEVEEDEL
;
A
#
# COMPACT_ATOMS: atom_id res chain seq x y z
N MET A 1 26.47 -31.50 -25.67
CA MET A 1 26.57 -30.07 -25.27
C MET A 1 25.22 -29.34 -25.29
N ILE A 2 24.38 -29.55 -26.31
CA ILE A 2 23.09 -28.86 -26.52
C ILE A 2 22.03 -29.15 -25.43
N GLN A 3 21.97 -30.39 -24.91
CA GLN A 3 20.95 -30.80 -23.93
C GLN A 3 21.08 -30.10 -22.56
N ARG A 4 22.31 -29.75 -22.15
CA ARG A 4 22.55 -28.99 -20.90
C ARG A 4 22.15 -27.52 -21.05
N PHE A 5 22.23 -26.98 -22.27
CA PHE A 5 21.81 -25.61 -22.59
C PHE A 5 20.28 -25.46 -22.59
N LEU A 6 19.57 -26.44 -23.14
CA LEU A 6 18.10 -26.47 -23.14
C LEU A 6 17.52 -26.58 -21.73
N LEU A 7 18.09 -27.43 -20.87
CA LEU A 7 17.69 -27.53 -19.46
C LEU A 7 17.92 -26.22 -18.69
N TRP A 8 19.03 -25.53 -18.96
CA TRP A 8 19.34 -24.26 -18.32
C TRP A 8 18.36 -23.15 -18.76
N LEU A 9 18.02 -23.09 -20.05
CA LEU A 9 16.99 -22.17 -20.56
C LEU A 9 15.59 -22.45 -19.99
N LEU A 10 15.21 -23.72 -19.83
CA LEU A 10 13.94 -24.09 -19.20
C LEU A 10 13.90 -23.70 -17.71
N CYS A 11 15.00 -23.88 -16.98
CA CYS A 11 15.10 -23.41 -15.59
C CYS A 11 15.00 -21.89 -15.49
N ILE A 12 15.67 -21.15 -16.37
CA ILE A 12 15.60 -19.69 -16.41
C ILE A 12 14.18 -19.23 -16.74
N TYR A 13 13.54 -19.84 -17.74
CA TYR A 13 12.17 -19.53 -18.12
C TYR A 13 11.19 -19.78 -16.96
N PHE A 14 11.32 -20.91 -16.26
CA PHE A 14 10.50 -21.22 -15.09
C PHE A 14 10.74 -20.23 -13.93
N PHE A 15 11.99 -19.82 -13.72
CA PHE A 15 12.35 -18.85 -12.69
C PHE A 15 11.81 -17.44 -13.00
N ILE A 16 11.85 -17.03 -14.27
CA ILE A 16 11.26 -15.76 -14.72
C ILE A 16 9.73 -15.78 -14.59
N TYR A 17 9.08 -16.91 -14.89
CA TYR A 17 7.64 -17.07 -14.75
C TYR A 17 7.13 -16.93 -13.30
N GLN A 18 7.93 -17.33 -12.31
CA GLN A 18 7.55 -17.22 -10.90
C GLN A 18 7.73 -15.80 -10.33
N LEU A 19 8.56 -14.96 -10.95
CA LEU A 19 8.88 -13.61 -10.44
C LEU A 19 7.79 -12.57 -10.74
N SER A 20 6.90 -12.82 -11.72
CA SER A 20 5.87 -11.88 -12.16
C SER A 20 4.60 -11.85 -11.29
N ALA A 21 4.51 -12.65 -10.22
CA ALA A 21 3.28 -12.84 -9.47
C ALA A 21 3.02 -11.80 -8.34
N ALA A 22 3.92 -10.84 -8.10
CA ALA A 22 3.84 -9.93 -6.95
C ALA A 22 3.48 -8.48 -7.29
N GLU A 23 2.88 -8.21 -8.44
CA GLU A 23 2.44 -6.86 -8.81
C GLU A 23 1.05 -6.56 -8.21
N CYS A 24 1.03 -5.98 -7.01
CA CYS A 24 -0.20 -5.45 -6.45
C CYS A 24 -0.50 -4.07 -7.06
N ASN A 25 -1.40 -4.04 -8.04
CA ASN A 25 -1.81 -2.79 -8.69
C ASN A 25 -2.42 -1.83 -7.65
N SER A 26 -2.14 -0.53 -7.78
CA SER A 26 -2.63 0.54 -6.88
C SER A 26 -4.15 0.50 -6.69
N SER A 27 -4.91 0.14 -7.73
CA SER A 27 -6.37 0.01 -7.69
C SER A 27 -6.87 -1.15 -6.81
N GLN A 28 -5.99 -2.04 -6.37
CA GLN A 28 -6.31 -3.22 -5.56
C GLN A 28 -5.81 -3.12 -4.12
N MET A 29 -5.09 -2.04 -3.79
CA MET A 29 -4.52 -1.82 -2.45
C MET A 29 -5.59 -1.51 -1.40
N CYS A 30 -6.61 -0.73 -1.76
CA CYS A 30 -7.71 -0.34 -0.88
C CYS A 30 -9.08 -0.61 -1.51
N PRO A 31 -10.15 -0.73 -0.71
CA PRO A 31 -11.51 -0.86 -1.20
C PRO A 31 -11.96 0.37 -2.02
N LEU A 32 -13.06 0.23 -2.77
CA LEU A 32 -13.68 1.37 -3.46
C LEU A 32 -14.12 2.44 -2.45
N GLY A 33 -13.82 3.71 -2.75
CA GLY A 33 -14.06 4.86 -1.87
C GLY A 33 -13.06 4.98 -0.71
N TRP A 34 -11.90 4.32 -0.85
CA TRP A 34 -10.79 4.42 0.08
C TRP A 34 -9.49 4.75 -0.67
N SER A 35 -8.66 5.54 -0.01
CA SER A 35 -7.37 5.97 -0.51
C SER A 35 -6.23 5.34 0.30
N VAL A 36 -5.19 4.87 -0.39
CA VAL A 36 -3.99 4.32 0.25
C VAL A 36 -3.10 5.45 0.77
N LEU A 37 -2.61 5.31 1.99
CA LEU A 37 -1.60 6.21 2.52
C LEU A 37 -0.29 5.96 1.75
N ARG A 38 0.26 7.01 1.17
CA ARG A 38 1.57 6.97 0.53
C ARG A 38 2.62 7.65 1.41
N ARG A 39 3.82 7.08 1.39
CA ARG A 39 5.02 7.66 2.00
C ARG A 39 5.58 8.78 1.10
N PRO A 40 6.52 9.60 1.62
CA PRO A 40 7.14 10.67 0.85
C PRO A 40 7.87 10.20 -0.42
N ASP A 41 8.34 8.95 -0.42
CA ASP A 41 8.96 8.28 -1.57
C ASP A 41 7.94 7.77 -2.61
N GLY A 42 6.64 8.01 -2.40
CA GLY A 42 5.56 7.55 -3.26
C GLY A 42 5.14 6.08 -3.03
N SER A 43 5.84 5.35 -2.15
CA SER A 43 5.51 3.96 -1.84
C SER A 43 4.25 3.85 -0.99
N ALA A 44 3.48 2.77 -1.18
CA ALA A 44 2.29 2.52 -0.38
C ALA A 44 2.69 2.12 1.05
N HIS A 45 2.03 2.71 2.05
CA HIS A 45 2.28 2.39 3.45
C HIS A 45 1.61 1.07 3.81
N THR A 46 2.42 0.04 4.07
CA THR A 46 1.96 -1.27 4.51
C THR A 46 1.85 -1.35 6.04
N CYS A 47 1.01 -2.26 6.52
CA CYS A 47 0.82 -2.53 7.93
C CYS A 47 0.85 -4.05 8.19
N ASP A 48 1.39 -4.46 9.33
CA ASP A 48 1.43 -5.87 9.72
C ASP A 48 1.06 -6.05 11.20
N PRO A 49 -0.14 -6.54 11.54
CA PRO A 49 -0.57 -6.65 12.93
C PRO A 49 0.33 -7.54 13.79
N THR A 50 1.22 -8.35 13.20
CA THR A 50 2.17 -9.20 13.93
C THR A 50 3.45 -8.46 14.34
N ASN A 51 3.75 -7.30 13.74
CA ASN A 51 5.00 -6.58 13.97
C ASN A 51 4.73 -5.15 14.50
N PRO A 52 4.54 -4.96 15.82
CA PRO A 52 4.00 -3.72 16.41
C PRO A 52 4.85 -2.47 16.16
N THR A 53 6.15 -2.61 15.87
CA THR A 53 7.09 -1.50 15.70
C THR A 53 7.02 -0.83 14.32
N ARG A 54 6.47 -1.51 13.30
CA ARG A 54 6.41 -1.01 11.91
C ARG A 54 5.00 -0.94 11.33
N SER A 55 3.98 -1.29 12.10
CA SER A 55 2.69 -1.72 11.55
C SER A 55 1.49 -0.87 11.91
N LYS A 56 1.67 0.15 12.75
CA LYS A 56 0.55 0.97 13.17
C LYS A 56 0.30 2.04 12.12
N CYS A 57 -0.88 1.99 11.52
CA CYS A 57 -1.34 3.06 10.63
C CYS A 57 -1.50 4.37 11.42
N PRO A 58 -1.13 5.52 10.83
CA PRO A 58 -1.32 6.81 11.47
C PRO A 58 -2.81 7.16 11.60
N ASN A 59 -3.11 8.18 12.41
CA ASN A 59 -4.48 8.57 12.76
C ASN A 59 -5.35 8.80 11.52
N GLY A 60 -6.59 8.29 11.57
CA GLY A 60 -7.54 8.33 10.46
C GLY A 60 -7.37 7.21 9.43
N HIS A 61 -6.24 6.48 9.45
CA HIS A 61 -6.01 5.34 8.58
C HIS A 61 -6.26 4.01 9.30
N THR A 62 -6.80 3.04 8.56
CA THR A 62 -7.08 1.69 9.02
C THR A 62 -6.24 0.69 8.24
N CYS A 63 -5.74 -0.34 8.91
CA CYS A 63 -5.03 -1.43 8.25
C CYS A 63 -6.02 -2.36 7.54
N VAL A 64 -6.00 -2.37 6.21
CA VAL A 64 -6.94 -3.13 5.37
C VAL A 64 -6.17 -4.15 4.53
N ALA A 65 -6.69 -5.37 4.46
CA ALA A 65 -6.14 -6.41 3.60
C ALA A 65 -6.53 -6.17 2.14
N ALA A 66 -5.53 -6.06 1.28
CA ALA A 66 -5.71 -6.02 -0.17
C ALA A 66 -5.97 -7.42 -0.74
N LYS A 67 -6.50 -7.46 -1.95
CA LYS A 67 -6.72 -8.71 -2.70
C LYS A 67 -5.43 -9.48 -2.98
N CYS A 68 -4.30 -8.78 -3.03
CA CYS A 68 -2.97 -9.35 -3.25
C CYS A 68 -2.32 -9.95 -1.99
N GLY A 69 -3.04 -10.05 -0.87
CA GLY A 69 -2.54 -10.64 0.38
C GLY A 69 -1.64 -9.72 1.22
N ILE A 70 -1.31 -8.53 0.72
CA ILE A 70 -0.60 -7.48 1.47
C ILE A 70 -1.64 -6.61 2.19
N LYS A 71 -1.29 -6.10 3.37
CA LYS A 71 -2.13 -5.16 4.12
C LYS A 71 -1.59 -3.74 4.00
N PHE A 72 -2.47 -2.78 3.76
CA PHE A 72 -2.14 -1.37 3.56
C PHE A 72 -2.90 -0.47 4.53
N CYS A 73 -2.32 0.67 4.84
CA CYS A 73 -3.01 1.73 5.56
C CYS A 73 -3.91 2.51 4.60
N CYS A 74 -5.22 2.33 4.74
CA CYS A 74 -6.23 2.98 3.91
C CYS A 74 -7.07 3.95 4.74
N ILE A 75 -7.55 5.02 4.13
CA ILE A 75 -8.54 5.92 4.72
C ILE A 75 -9.78 5.98 3.84
N ASN A 76 -10.96 6.07 4.46
CA ASN A 76 -12.19 6.31 3.73
C ASN A 76 -12.19 7.75 3.20
N ASP A 77 -12.52 7.95 1.92
CA ASP A 77 -12.44 9.28 1.31
C ASP A 77 -13.35 10.31 2.02
N LYS A 78 -14.49 9.88 2.59
CA LYS A 78 -15.36 10.74 3.40
C LYS A 78 -14.69 11.16 4.71
N MET A 79 -13.91 10.27 5.34
CA MET A 79 -13.15 10.61 6.55
C MET A 79 -11.96 11.50 6.20
N ALA A 80 -11.25 11.21 5.11
CA ALA A 80 -10.13 12.03 4.64
C ALA A 80 -10.57 13.48 4.44
N ARG A 81 -11.71 13.70 3.79
CA ARG A 81 -12.31 15.02 3.64
C ARG A 81 -12.64 15.71 4.97
N LYS A 82 -13.30 15.02 5.89
CA LYS A 82 -13.63 15.59 7.22
C LYS A 82 -12.39 15.99 8.02
N ILE A 83 -11.31 15.23 7.88
CA ILE A 83 -10.03 15.55 8.54
C ILE A 83 -9.39 16.77 7.90
N ALA A 84 -9.45 16.90 6.57
CA ALA A 84 -8.99 18.11 5.87
C ALA A 84 -9.80 19.34 6.28
N GLU A 85 -11.13 19.25 6.25
CA GLU A 85 -12.05 20.33 6.65
C GLU A 85 -11.82 20.80 8.09
N ARG A 86 -11.50 19.88 9.03
CA ARG A 86 -11.16 20.26 10.41
C ARG A 86 -9.81 20.95 10.54
N LYS A 87 -8.79 20.49 9.81
CA LYS A 87 -7.47 21.11 9.85
C LYS A 87 -7.50 22.55 9.33
N GLU A 88 -8.24 22.77 8.25
CA GLU A 88 -8.44 24.12 7.71
C GLU A 88 -9.12 25.06 8.73
N GLN A 89 -10.05 24.55 9.56
CA GLN A 89 -10.69 25.33 10.63
C GLN A 89 -9.72 25.64 11.77
N GLU A 90 -8.90 24.67 12.19
CA GLU A 90 -7.89 24.84 13.24
C GLU A 90 -6.82 25.86 12.82
N GLU A 91 -6.37 25.83 11.56
CA GLU A 91 -5.39 26.79 11.01
C GLU A 91 -5.93 28.22 10.98
N VAL A 92 -7.22 28.40 10.64
CA VAL A 92 -7.86 29.73 10.66
C VAL A 92 -8.02 30.28 12.08
N GLU A 93 -8.34 29.43 13.06
CA GLU A 93 -8.44 29.86 14.47
C GLU A 93 -7.08 30.21 15.08
N GLU A 94 -5.98 29.55 14.66
CA GLU A 94 -4.62 29.90 15.11
C GLU A 94 -4.12 31.24 14.53
N ASP A 95 -4.44 31.56 13.28
CA ASP A 95 -4.05 32.83 12.65
C ASP A 95 -4.87 34.04 13.16
N GLU A 96 -6.03 33.80 13.78
CA GLU A 96 -6.88 34.84 14.38
C GLU A 96 -6.56 35.16 15.85
N LEU A 97 -5.57 34.48 16.47
CA LEU A 97 -5.16 34.65 17.88
C LEU A 97 -3.83 35.41 18.03
#